data_AF-A0A835YQ17-F1
#
_entry.id   AF-A0A835YQ17-F1
#
_cell.length_a   1.000
_cell.length_b   1.000
_cell.length_c   1.000
_cell.angle_alpha   90.00
_cell.angle_beta   90.00
_cell.angle_gamma   90.00
#
_symmetry.space_group_name_H-M   'P 1'
#
loop_
_entity.id
_entity.type
_entity.pdbx_description
1 polymer ?
#
loop_
_entity_poly.entity_id
_entity_poly.type
_entity_poly.pdbx_seq_one_letter_code
_entity_poly.pdbx_strand_id
1 'polypeptide(L)'
;FMCLVCESTITATTSREHESSTMHIFHQKLQSGTSTAPKANLHLTETNAGYRILSKLGWTQDTGLGPSHKQGRLEPIKTVFKQDRTGLGAVKQVPRAAVASASSNDTEKFLTRKQLERLKERERRK
;
A
#
# COMPACT_ATOMS: atom_id res chain seq x y z
N PHE A 1 34.65 14.73 -9.78
CA PHE A 1 34.27 15.24 -8.46
C PHE A 1 34.10 14.05 -7.50
N MET A 2 34.22 14.24 -6.19
CA MET A 2 34.01 13.18 -5.20
C MET A 2 32.52 13.06 -4.86
N CYS A 3 31.95 11.86 -4.97
CA CYS A 3 30.58 11.61 -4.53
C CYS A 3 30.60 10.90 -3.16
N LEU A 4 29.99 11.52 -2.15
CA LEU A 4 29.89 10.94 -0.80
C LEU A 4 28.89 9.78 -0.73
N VAL A 5 27.90 9.74 -1.62
CA VAL A 5 26.91 8.64 -1.69
C VAL A 5 27.51 7.40 -2.37
N CYS A 6 28.38 7.58 -3.36
CA CYS A 6 28.99 6.44 -4.05
C CYS A 6 30.40 6.11 -3.52
N GLU A 7 30.87 6.84 -2.51
CA GLU A 7 32.21 6.75 -1.92
C GLU A 7 33.34 6.63 -2.96
N SER A 8 33.16 7.27 -4.12
CA SER A 8 34.06 7.13 -5.26
C SER A 8 34.28 8.47 -5.96
N THR A 9 35.48 8.60 -6.53
CA THR A 9 35.86 9.77 -7.31
C THR A 9 35.43 9.55 -8.75
N ILE A 10 34.43 10.31 -9.19
CA ILE A 10 33.86 10.22 -10.52
C ILE A 10 34.58 11.22 -11.43
N THR A 11 35.28 10.72 -12.43
CA THR A 11 36.04 11.52 -13.40
C THR A 11 35.38 11.57 -14.77
N ALA A 12 34.47 10.64 -15.07
CA ALA A 12 33.91 10.43 -16.40
C ALA A 12 32.70 11.33 -16.72
N THR A 13 31.96 11.81 -15.72
CA THR A 13 30.71 12.56 -15.90
C THR A 13 30.66 13.80 -15.01
N THR A 14 29.79 14.73 -15.36
CA THR A 14 29.49 15.89 -14.50
C THR A 14 28.65 15.48 -13.29
N SER A 15 28.63 16.31 -12.23
CA SER A 15 27.87 16.01 -10.99
C SER A 15 26.41 15.66 -11.26
N ARG A 16 25.76 16.48 -12.09
CA ARG A 16 24.34 16.34 -12.40
C ARG A 16 24.02 15.05 -13.17
N GLU A 17 24.87 14.66 -14.11
CA GLU A 17 24.70 13.43 -14.88
C GLU A 17 24.90 12.19 -14.00
N HIS A 18 25.91 12.23 -13.13
CA HIS A 18 26.15 11.17 -12.16
C HIS A 18 24.98 11.00 -11.17
N GLU A 19 24.43 12.10 -10.62
CA GLU A 19 23.30 12.06 -9.68
C GLU A 19 22.04 11.45 -10.31
N SER A 20 21.84 11.64 -11.61
CA SER A 20 20.74 11.02 -12.36
C SER A 20 20.97 9.56 -12.76
N SER A 21 22.19 9.04 -12.56
CA SER A 21 22.54 7.67 -12.94
C SER A 21 21.82 6.65 -12.05
N THR A 22 21.46 5.52 -12.63
CA THR A 22 20.83 4.40 -11.90
C THR A 22 21.72 3.88 -10.76
N MET A 23 23.04 3.92 -10.93
CA MET A 23 24.02 3.56 -9.90
C MET A 23 23.94 4.48 -8.68
N HIS A 24 23.91 5.80 -8.89
CA HIS A 24 23.80 6.77 -7.80
C HIS A 24 22.46 6.63 -7.06
N ILE A 25 21.35 6.55 -7.80
CA ILE A 25 20.00 6.40 -7.24
C ILE A 25 19.88 5.12 -6.40
N PHE A 26 20.53 4.03 -6.85
CA PHE A 26 20.53 2.76 -6.13
C PHE A 26 21.34 2.82 -4.83
N HIS A 27 22.58 3.33 -4.86
CA HIS A 27 23.39 3.52 -3.66
C HIS A 27 22.75 4.49 -2.66
N GLN A 28 22.16 5.58 -3.14
CA GLN A 28 21.45 6.54 -2.31
C GLN A 28 20.31 5.87 -1.53
N LYS A 29 19.52 5.02 -2.19
CA LYS A 29 18.38 4.34 -1.58
C LYS A 29 18.80 3.28 -0.55
N LEU A 30 19.95 2.63 -0.75
CA LEU A 30 20.51 1.68 0.20
C LEU A 30 21.12 2.37 1.43
N GLN A 31 21.83 3.49 1.24
CA GLN A 31 22.44 4.25 2.35
C GLN A 31 21.42 5.06 3.15
N SER A 32 20.34 5.54 2.51
CA SER A 32 19.17 6.07 3.22
C SER A 32 18.38 5.00 3.97
N GLY A 33 18.89 3.77 4.05
CA GLY A 33 18.46 2.72 4.95
C GLY A 33 18.68 3.05 6.43
N THR A 34 18.34 4.27 6.88
CA THR A 34 17.85 4.48 8.24
C THR A 34 16.55 3.68 8.34
N SER A 35 16.70 2.40 8.62
CA SER A 35 15.66 1.44 8.91
C SER A 35 15.04 1.75 10.26
N THR A 36 14.42 2.92 10.41
CA THR A 36 13.25 3.01 11.27
C THR A 36 12.12 2.41 10.46
N ALA A 37 12.11 1.06 10.38
CA ALA A 37 10.95 0.35 9.90
C ALA A 37 9.75 0.90 10.70
N PRO A 38 8.70 1.41 10.06
CA PRO A 38 7.51 1.79 10.78
C PRO A 38 7.09 0.54 11.57
N LYS A 39 7.04 0.65 12.90
CA LYS A 39 6.53 -0.41 13.78
C LYS A 39 5.21 -0.82 13.16
N ALA A 40 5.18 -2.02 12.58
CA ALA A 40 3.97 -2.47 11.94
C ALA A 40 2.97 -2.67 13.06
N ASN A 41 1.95 -1.82 13.07
CA ASN A 41 0.79 -2.00 13.92
C ASN A 41 -0.02 -3.15 13.33
N LEU A 42 0.54 -4.36 13.38
CA LEU A 42 -0.21 -5.59 13.23
C LEU A 42 -1.13 -5.64 14.44
N HIS A 43 -2.39 -5.24 14.26
CA HIS A 43 -3.43 -5.33 15.30
C HIS A 43 -3.82 -6.79 15.56
N LEU A 44 -2.84 -7.70 15.68
CA LEU A 44 -3.05 -9.06 16.16
C LEU A 44 -2.91 -9.05 17.68
N THR A 45 -4.03 -9.26 18.37
CA THR A 45 -4.06 -9.43 19.82
C THR A 45 -3.67 -10.85 20.20
N GLU A 46 -3.18 -11.04 21.44
CA GLU A 46 -2.82 -12.36 21.96
C GLU A 46 -4.01 -13.34 22.08
N THR A 47 -5.22 -12.78 22.12
CA THR A 47 -6.47 -13.54 22.10
C THR A 47 -6.72 -14.24 20.76
N ASN A 48 -6.08 -13.79 19.69
CA ASN A 48 -6.23 -14.38 18.36
C ASN A 48 -5.51 -15.74 18.31
N ALA A 49 -6.22 -16.77 17.84
CA ALA A 49 -5.65 -18.11 17.69
C ALA A 49 -4.41 -18.14 16.77
N GLY A 50 -4.43 -17.37 15.68
CA GLY A 50 -3.33 -17.23 14.73
C GLY A 50 -2.10 -16.58 15.36
N TYR A 51 -2.27 -15.56 16.21
CA TYR A 51 -1.15 -14.97 16.97
C TYR A 51 -0.46 -16.03 17.82
N ARG A 52 -1.23 -16.82 18.58
CA ARG A 52 -0.68 -17.88 19.45
C ARG A 52 0.05 -18.96 18.66
N ILE A 53 -0.45 -19.32 17.47
CA ILE A 53 0.21 -20.29 16.59
C ILE A 53 1.54 -19.72 16.10
N LEU A 54 1.56 -18.48 15.60
CA LEU A 54 2.77 -17.83 15.10
C LEU A 54 3.82 -17.67 16.21
N SER A 55 3.42 -17.20 17.40
CA SER A 55 4.33 -17.03 18.53
C SER A 55 4.96 -18.36 18.98
N LYS A 56 4.20 -19.46 18.95
CA LYS A 56 4.74 -20.82 19.22
C LYS A 56 5.78 -21.27 18.20
N LEU A 57 5.68 -20.78 16.95
CA LEU A 57 6.65 -21.06 15.88
C LEU A 57 7.87 -20.12 15.92
N GLY A 58 8.00 -19.29 16.97
CA GLY A 58 9.14 -18.37 17.14
C GLY A 58 9.01 -17.06 16.36
N TRP A 59 7.81 -16.74 15.87
CA TRP A 59 7.52 -15.43 15.30
C TRP A 59 7.31 -14.38 16.40
N THR A 60 7.72 -13.15 16.11
CA THR A 60 7.63 -11.99 17.03
C THR A 60 6.98 -10.82 16.29
N GLN A 61 6.12 -10.06 16.99
CA GLN A 61 5.27 -9.02 16.39
C GLN A 61 6.05 -7.94 15.62
N ASP A 62 7.25 -7.59 16.11
CA ASP A 62 8.08 -6.54 15.51
C ASP A 62 8.90 -7.01 14.29
N THR A 63 8.74 -8.28 13.87
CA THR A 63 9.58 -8.89 12.84
C THR A 63 8.78 -9.52 11.71
N GLY A 64 9.32 -9.45 10.49
CA GLY A 64 8.76 -10.11 9.33
C GLY A 64 8.88 -11.63 9.38
N LEU A 65 8.37 -12.29 8.35
CA LEU A 65 8.51 -13.73 8.16
C LEU A 65 9.69 -14.05 7.24
N GLY A 66 10.22 -15.27 7.31
CA GLY A 66 11.25 -15.78 6.41
C GLY A 66 12.56 -16.20 7.09
N PRO A 67 13.29 -17.16 6.51
CA PRO A 67 14.46 -17.80 7.13
C PRO A 67 15.68 -16.87 7.25
N SER A 68 15.88 -15.98 6.28
CA SER A 68 16.99 -15.01 6.28
C SER A 68 16.55 -13.73 6.98
N HIS A 69 17.01 -13.53 8.21
CA HIS A 69 16.90 -12.28 8.97
C HIS A 69 15.47 -11.71 9.11
N LYS A 70 14.42 -12.53 9.01
CA LYS A 70 13.03 -12.08 9.16
C LYS A 70 12.67 -10.92 8.21
N GLN A 71 13.22 -10.94 6.99
CA GLN A 71 13.13 -9.88 5.97
C GLN A 71 11.74 -9.71 5.32
N GLY A 72 10.78 -10.59 5.64
CA GLY A 72 9.43 -10.51 5.08
C GLY A 72 8.76 -9.18 5.43
N ARG A 73 7.85 -8.76 4.55
CA ARG A 73 7.06 -7.54 4.76
C ARG A 73 6.22 -7.67 6.03
N LEU A 74 6.25 -6.63 6.86
CA LEU A 74 5.46 -6.58 8.10
C LEU A 74 3.98 -6.25 7.84
N GLU A 75 3.71 -5.33 6.92
CA GLU A 75 2.35 -4.88 6.62
C GLU A 75 1.74 -5.65 5.43
N PRO A 76 0.43 -5.94 5.46
CA PRO A 76 -0.28 -6.47 4.31
C PRO A 76 -0.11 -5.57 3.06
N ILE A 77 -0.10 -6.19 1.89
CA ILE A 77 -0.10 -5.44 0.63
C ILE A 77 -1.48 -4.79 0.47
N LYS A 78 -1.50 -3.47 0.26
CA LYS A 78 -2.73 -2.74 -0.01
C LYS A 78 -3.33 -3.24 -1.32
N THR A 79 -4.59 -3.68 -1.26
CA THR A 79 -5.37 -4.07 -2.43
C THR A 79 -6.43 -3.02 -2.71
N VAL A 80 -6.79 -2.85 -3.98
CA VAL A 80 -7.89 -1.97 -4.41
C VAL A 80 -9.03 -2.86 -4.86
N PHE A 81 -10.21 -2.67 -4.26
CA PHE A 81 -11.39 -3.42 -4.67
C PHE A 81 -11.90 -2.91 -6.03
N LYS A 82 -12.12 -3.84 -6.97
CA LYS A 82 -12.67 -3.54 -8.28
C LYS A 82 -14.20 -3.59 -8.21
N GLN A 83 -14.84 -2.42 -8.14
CA GLN A 83 -16.30 -2.32 -8.08
C GLN A 83 -16.97 -2.37 -9.46
N ASP A 84 -16.21 -2.22 -10.54
CA ASP A 84 -16.73 -2.19 -11.90
C ASP A 84 -16.63 -3.55 -12.61
N ARG A 85 -17.44 -3.72 -13.66
CA ARG A 85 -17.44 -4.93 -14.52
C ARG A 85 -16.65 -4.73 -15.82
N THR A 86 -15.97 -3.59 -15.97
CA THR A 86 -15.18 -3.25 -17.15
C THR A 86 -13.94 -4.14 -17.28
N GLY A 87 -13.42 -4.29 -18.50
CA GLY A 87 -12.15 -4.98 -18.74
C GLY A 87 -10.96 -4.21 -18.17
N LEU A 88 -9.86 -4.92 -17.93
CA LEU A 88 -8.58 -4.30 -17.59
C LEU A 88 -8.14 -3.37 -18.74
N GLY A 89 -7.61 -2.19 -18.40
CA GLY A 89 -7.20 -1.19 -19.40
C GLY A 89 -8.34 -0.33 -19.96
N ALA A 90 -9.59 -0.56 -19.57
CA ALA A 90 -10.67 0.36 -19.90
C ALA A 90 -10.40 1.73 -19.25
N VAL A 91 -10.52 2.81 -20.04
CA VAL A 91 -10.35 4.18 -19.53
C VAL A 91 -11.43 4.42 -18.49
N LYS A 92 -11.03 4.50 -17.22
CA LYS A 92 -11.94 4.88 -16.14
C LYS A 92 -12.33 6.33 -16.40
N GLN A 93 -13.58 6.58 -16.76
CA GLN A 93 -14.21 7.89 -16.67
C GLN A 93 -14.42 8.17 -15.17
N VAL A 94 -13.34 8.43 -14.44
CA VAL A 94 -13.43 8.88 -13.05
C VAL A 94 -13.90 10.33 -13.12
N PRO A 95 -15.07 10.70 -12.56
CA PRO A 95 -15.37 12.11 -12.37
C PRO A 95 -14.27 12.65 -11.46
N ARG A 96 -13.53 13.65 -11.94
CA ARG A 96 -12.46 14.28 -11.17
C ARG A 96 -13.05 14.89 -9.91
N ALA A 97 -12.93 14.19 -8.79
CA ALA A 97 -13.24 14.72 -7.48
C ALA A 97 -12.22 14.22 -6.45
N ALA A 98 -11.42 15.19 -6.01
CA ALA A 98 -10.72 15.36 -4.74
C ALA A 98 -10.10 14.14 -4.03
N VAL A 99 -8.81 14.30 -3.74
CA VAL A 99 -8.15 13.68 -2.59
C VAL A 99 -9.03 13.89 -1.35
N ALA A 100 -9.71 12.85 -0.89
CA ALA A 100 -10.46 12.88 0.36
C ALA A 100 -9.84 11.88 1.33
N SER A 101 -9.14 12.45 2.31
CA SER A 101 -8.95 11.87 3.62
C SER A 101 -10.23 11.19 4.13
N ALA A 102 -10.06 9.97 4.64
CA ALA A 102 -10.98 9.26 5.52
C ALA A 102 -12.32 9.95 5.85
N SER A 103 -13.36 9.62 5.10
CA SER A 103 -14.74 9.62 5.60
C SER A 103 -15.52 8.58 4.81
N SER A 104 -15.41 7.33 5.27
CA SER A 104 -16.11 6.19 4.70
C SER A 104 -17.56 6.23 5.20
N ASN A 105 -18.43 6.99 4.54
CA ASN A 105 -19.88 6.88 4.78
C ASN A 105 -20.75 6.91 3.52
N ASP A 106 -20.18 6.90 2.31
CA ASP A 106 -20.98 6.63 1.11
C ASP A 106 -20.95 5.14 0.79
N THR A 107 -21.67 4.39 1.64
CA THR A 107 -22.28 3.16 1.17
C THR A 107 -23.41 3.57 0.24
N GLU A 108 -23.08 3.77 -1.04
CA GLU A 108 -24.06 3.72 -2.12
C GLU A 108 -24.77 2.35 -2.00
N LYS A 109 -25.89 2.35 -1.28
CA LYS A 109 -26.70 1.16 -1.06
C LYS A 109 -27.29 0.81 -2.41
N PHE A 110 -26.67 -0.14 -3.10
CA PHE A 110 -27.23 -0.75 -4.29
C PHE A 110 -28.57 -1.39 -3.92
N LEU A 111 -29.66 -0.64 -4.15
CA LEU A 111 -31.02 -1.13 -3.94
C LEU A 111 -31.25 -2.26 -4.92
N THR A 112 -31.70 -3.40 -4.39
CA THR A 112 -32.14 -4.51 -5.23
C THR A 112 -33.30 -4.05 -6.13
N ARG A 113 -33.46 -4.67 -7.30
CA ARG A 113 -34.53 -4.35 -8.26
C ARG A 113 -35.93 -4.25 -7.59
N LYS A 114 -36.20 -5.17 -6.67
CA LYS A 114 -37.45 -5.22 -5.89
C LYS A 114 -37.62 -4.02 -4.95
N GLN A 115 -36.53 -3.52 -4.37
CA GLN A 115 -36.57 -2.32 -3.52
C GLN A 115 -36.79 -1.05 -4.35
N LEU A 116 -36.19 -0.98 -5.55
CA LEU A 116 -36.39 0.15 -6.46
C LEU A 116 -37.84 0.23 -6.97
N GLU A 117 -38.44 -0.91 -7.32
CA GLU A 117 -39.85 -0.98 -7.75
C GLU A 117 -40.81 -0.51 -6.64
N ARG A 118 -40.58 -0.93 -5.38
CA ARG A 118 -41.39 -0.49 -4.23
C ARG A 118 -41.31 1.01 -3.97
N LEU A 119 -40.16 1.63 -4.19
CA LEU A 119 -40.00 3.08 -4.06
C LEU A 119 -40.80 3.82 -5.14
N LYS A 120 -40.67 3.38 -6.40
CA LYS A 120 -41.43 3.95 -7.53
C LYS A 120 -42.93 3.83 -7.33
N GLU A 121 -43.39 2.71 -6.76
CA GLU A 121 -44.82 2.52 -6.47
C GLU A 121 -45.31 3.45 -5.34
N ARG A 122 -44.49 3.71 -4.32
CA ARG A 122 -44.84 4.69 -3.26
C ARG A 122 -44.89 6.12 -3.78
N GLU A 123 -44.02 6.48 -4.71
CA GLU A 123 -44.04 7.80 -5.34
C GLU A 123 -45.26 8.00 -6.23
N ARG A 124 -45.70 6.97 -6.97
CA ARG A 124 -46.92 7.01 -7.79
C ARG A 124 -48.22 7.19 -7.00
N ARG A 125 -48.20 6.94 -5.68
CA ARG A 125 -49.36 7.06 -4.79
C ARG A 125 -49.42 8.42 -4.07
N LYS A 126 -48.43 9.29 -4.29
CA LYS A 126 -48.43 10.69 -3.83
C LYS A 126 -48.94 11.60 -4.95
#